data_AF-A0A0D6QLP0-F1
#
_entry.id   AF-A0A0D6QLP0-F1
#
_cell.length_a   1.000
_cell.length_b   1.000
_cell.length_c   1.000
_cell.angle_alpha   90.00
_cell.angle_beta   90.00
_cell.angle_gamma   90.00
#
_symmetry.space_group_name_H-M   'P 1'
#
loop_
_entity.id
_entity.type
_entity.pdbx_description
1 polymer ?
#
loop_
_entity_poly.entity_id
_entity_poly.type
_entity_poly.pdbx_seq_one_letter_code
_entity_poly.pdbx_strand_id
1 'polypeptide(L)'
;MPQINTLEQLLKATALVAAAIAVLILAWYLVRRPPLNRTTKVLLLFGLGVMPIGVALTGNIAGFEYTLKRPFCGSCHVMLPYTEDAADPASTSLAAIHSRNHAFGEESCYTCHADYQMFGAMTTKLNGLKHLYFYVTEYANTGPYGEGGPKIHMYKAFQNGMCTRCHSTTAPRWLANEEHSGMIEEIRSGDAKCVDCHGGEKVHPRAFAHGGNGRGPAASTGKGE
;
A
#
# COMPACT_ATOMS: atom_id res chain seq x y z
N MET A 1 16.27 7.72 -25.29
CA MET A 1 15.07 8.33 -24.66
C MET A 1 14.52 7.30 -23.68
N PRO A 2 14.28 7.64 -22.40
CA PRO A 2 13.69 6.68 -21.46
C PRO A 2 12.34 6.21 -22.00
N GLN A 3 12.15 4.90 -22.11
CA GLN A 3 10.86 4.33 -22.51
C GLN A 3 9.86 4.57 -21.37
N ILE A 4 8.82 5.35 -21.64
CA ILE A 4 7.71 5.58 -20.71
C ILE A 4 6.76 4.40 -20.87
N ASN A 5 6.92 3.39 -20.03
CA ASN A 5 6.16 2.13 -20.11
C ASN A 5 4.99 2.09 -19.12
N THR A 6 4.89 3.06 -18.20
CA THR A 6 3.83 3.11 -17.18
C THR A 6 3.24 4.51 -17.03
N LEU A 7 1.97 4.59 -16.60
CA LEU A 7 1.29 5.85 -16.28
C LEU A 7 2.05 6.65 -15.22
N GLU A 8 2.62 5.97 -14.22
CA GLU A 8 3.44 6.58 -13.17
C GLU A 8 4.67 7.31 -13.76
N GLN A 9 5.38 6.70 -14.71
CA GLN A 9 6.54 7.31 -15.36
C GLN A 9 6.12 8.55 -16.17
N LEU A 10 4.96 8.52 -16.81
CA LEU A 10 4.41 9.66 -17.55
C LEU A 10 4.07 10.82 -16.60
N LEU A 11 3.41 10.55 -15.48
CA LEU A 11 3.06 11.56 -14.47
C LEU A 11 4.32 12.19 -13.85
N LYS A 12 5.35 11.38 -13.55
CA LYS A 12 6.64 11.89 -13.05
C LYS A 12 7.35 12.76 -14.08
N ALA A 13 7.39 12.34 -15.35
CA ALA A 13 8.03 13.11 -16.41
C ALA A 13 7.31 14.46 -16.65
N THR A 14 5.98 14.46 -16.68
CA THR A 14 5.20 15.69 -16.84
C THR A 14 5.40 16.65 -15.66
N ALA A 15 5.45 16.14 -14.42
CA ALA A 15 5.79 16.96 -13.25
C ALA A 15 7.19 17.61 -13.38
N LEU A 16 8.20 16.85 -13.78
CA LEU A 16 9.57 17.38 -13.94
C LEU A 16 9.65 18.44 -15.03
N VAL A 17 8.99 18.23 -16.17
CA VAL A 17 8.96 19.21 -17.27
C VAL A 17 8.24 20.49 -16.84
N ALA A 18 7.08 20.38 -16.19
CA ALA A 18 6.34 21.54 -15.69
C ALA A 18 7.15 22.32 -14.63
N ALA A 19 7.82 21.62 -13.72
CA ALA A 19 8.71 22.25 -12.73
C ALA A 19 9.89 22.97 -13.41
N ALA A 20 10.52 22.36 -14.40
CA ALA A 20 11.61 22.98 -15.14
C ALA A 20 11.16 24.25 -15.88
N ILE A 21 10.01 24.21 -16.55
CA ILE A 21 9.42 25.38 -17.22
C ILE A 21 9.14 26.49 -16.20
N ALA A 22 8.54 26.17 -15.06
CA ALA A 22 8.28 27.13 -13.99
C ALA A 22 9.58 27.80 -13.51
N VAL A 23 10.61 27.00 -13.21
CA VAL A 23 11.92 27.49 -12.77
C VAL A 23 12.56 28.38 -13.83
N LEU A 24 12.52 28.01 -15.11
CA LEU A 24 13.08 28.81 -16.19
C LEU A 24 12.39 30.17 -16.34
N ILE A 25 11.05 30.21 -16.25
CA ILE A 25 10.28 31.46 -16.29
C ILE A 25 10.65 32.36 -15.11
N LEU A 26 10.74 31.78 -13.90
CA LEU A 26 11.04 32.55 -12.69
C LEU A 26 12.49 33.04 -12.65
N ALA A 27 13.44 32.21 -13.05
CA ALA A 27 14.84 32.59 -13.16
C ALA A 27 15.02 33.70 -14.19
N TRP A 28 14.38 33.60 -15.37
CA TRP A 28 14.39 34.65 -16.38
C TRP A 28 13.84 35.97 -15.83
N TYR A 29 12.71 35.93 -15.11
CA TYR A 29 12.11 37.11 -14.52
C TYR A 29 13.02 37.75 -13.44
N LEU A 30 13.60 36.93 -12.56
CA LEU A 30 14.47 37.39 -11.47
C LEU A 30 15.77 38.03 -11.98
N VAL A 31 16.37 37.48 -13.05
CA VAL A 31 17.61 37.98 -13.66
C VAL A 31 17.36 39.23 -14.51
N ARG A 32 16.35 39.20 -15.40
CA ARG A 32 16.16 40.26 -16.39
C ARG A 32 15.25 41.39 -15.90
N ARG A 33 14.47 41.16 -14.84
CA ARG A 33 13.52 42.11 -14.22
C ARG A 33 12.72 42.95 -15.24
N PRO A 34 12.04 42.32 -16.22
CA PRO A 34 11.29 43.05 -17.24
C PRO A 34 10.08 43.79 -16.62
N PRO A 35 9.60 44.88 -17.25
CA PRO A 35 8.41 45.58 -16.78
C PRO A 35 7.16 44.67 -16.84
N LEU A 36 6.22 44.92 -15.92
CA LEU A 36 4.97 44.18 -15.74
C LEU A 36 3.91 44.52 -16.81
N ASN A 37 4.25 44.27 -18.08
CA ASN A 37 3.31 44.33 -19.20
C ASN A 37 2.41 43.08 -19.26
N ARG A 38 1.42 43.07 -20.17
CA ARG A 38 0.47 41.97 -20.32
C ARG A 38 1.17 40.62 -20.58
N THR A 39 2.23 40.61 -21.39
CA THR A 39 3.00 39.40 -21.71
C THR A 39 3.73 38.84 -20.50
N THR A 40 4.42 39.69 -19.73
CA THR A 40 5.11 39.30 -18.48
C THR A 40 4.11 38.75 -17.45
N LYS A 41 2.92 39.36 -17.33
CA LYS A 41 1.87 38.86 -16.42
C LYS A 41 1.38 37.47 -16.80
N VAL A 42 1.17 37.20 -18.10
CA VAL A 42 0.78 35.87 -18.57
C VAL A 42 1.91 34.86 -18.32
N LEU A 43 3.17 35.19 -18.63
CA LEU A 43 4.30 34.31 -18.34
C LEU A 43 4.39 33.98 -16.84
N LEU A 44 4.26 34.98 -15.97
CA LEU A 44 4.27 34.78 -14.53
C LEU A 44 3.07 33.95 -14.04
N LEU A 45 1.88 34.09 -14.65
CA LEU A 45 0.74 33.23 -14.35
C LEU A 45 1.06 31.75 -14.61
N PHE A 46 1.77 31.45 -15.70
CA PHE A 46 2.23 30.08 -15.96
C PHE A 46 3.34 29.63 -15.00
N GLY A 47 4.31 30.51 -14.73
CA GLY A 47 5.44 30.19 -13.84
C GLY A 47 5.09 30.02 -12.37
N LEU A 48 4.14 30.81 -11.84
CA LEU A 48 3.72 30.79 -10.42
C LEU A 48 2.42 30.02 -10.19
N GLY A 49 1.54 29.96 -11.18
CA GLY A 49 0.21 29.38 -11.04
C GLY A 49 0.11 28.02 -11.75
N VAL A 50 -0.04 28.06 -13.07
CA VAL A 50 -0.47 26.89 -13.85
C VAL A 50 0.53 25.73 -13.73
N MET A 51 1.83 25.99 -13.91
CA MET A 51 2.84 24.93 -13.86
C MET A 51 3.00 24.35 -12.45
N PRO A 52 3.16 25.15 -11.37
CA PRO A 52 3.21 24.61 -10.01
C PRO A 52 1.96 23.82 -9.61
N ILE A 53 0.75 24.26 -10.00
CA ILE A 53 -0.48 23.51 -9.76
C ILE A 53 -0.46 22.17 -10.51
N GLY A 54 -0.01 22.17 -11.76
CA GLY A 54 0.16 20.94 -12.55
C GLY A 54 1.11 19.96 -11.87
N VAL A 55 2.27 20.43 -11.40
CA VAL A 55 3.25 19.64 -10.64
C VAL A 55 2.65 19.08 -9.36
N ALA A 56 1.94 19.92 -8.60
CA ALA A 56 1.30 19.49 -7.37
C ALA A 56 0.27 18.39 -7.65
N LEU A 57 -0.58 18.54 -8.67
CA LEU A 57 -1.60 17.55 -9.00
C LEU A 57 -0.98 16.22 -9.46
N THR A 58 -0.09 16.25 -10.45
CA THR A 58 0.53 15.02 -10.99
C THR A 58 1.42 14.33 -9.96
N GLY A 59 2.13 15.10 -9.13
CA GLY A 59 2.93 14.59 -8.03
C GLY A 59 2.08 13.90 -6.95
N ASN A 60 0.92 14.49 -6.58
CA ASN A 60 0.00 13.87 -5.64
C ASN A 60 -0.61 12.57 -6.18
N ILE A 61 -0.98 12.52 -7.47
CA ILE A 61 -1.50 11.29 -8.10
C ILE A 61 -0.42 10.22 -8.14
N ALA A 62 0.79 10.54 -8.60
CA ALA A 62 1.89 9.58 -8.66
C ALA A 62 2.28 9.07 -7.25
N GLY A 63 2.28 9.96 -6.26
CA GLY A 63 2.51 9.60 -4.86
C GLY A 63 1.39 8.70 -4.32
N PHE A 64 0.14 9.01 -4.65
CA PHE A 64 -1.02 8.19 -4.30
C PHE A 64 -0.89 6.76 -4.86
N GLU A 65 -0.61 6.61 -6.15
CA GLU A 65 -0.43 5.30 -6.80
C GLU A 65 0.72 4.51 -6.16
N TYR A 66 1.85 5.17 -5.87
CA TYR A 66 2.98 4.50 -5.24
C TYR A 66 2.63 3.94 -3.85
N THR A 67 1.79 4.64 -3.09
CA THR A 67 1.38 4.19 -1.75
C THR A 67 0.49 2.96 -1.72
N LEU A 68 -0.01 2.51 -2.88
CA LEU A 68 -0.80 1.28 -3.01
C LEU A 68 0.10 0.05 -3.12
N LYS A 69 1.38 0.25 -3.43
CA LYS A 69 2.32 -0.80 -3.77
C LYS A 69 3.01 -1.39 -2.54
N ARG A 70 3.31 -2.68 -2.59
CA ARG A 70 4.04 -3.45 -1.58
C ARG A 70 5.37 -2.81 -1.17
N PRO A 71 6.21 -2.26 -2.07
CA PRO A 71 7.43 -1.57 -1.67
C PRO A 71 7.19 -0.36 -0.75
N PHE A 72 6.06 0.34 -0.91
CA PHE A 72 5.69 1.40 0.02
C PHE A 72 5.32 0.82 1.39
N CYS A 73 4.50 -0.23 1.43
CA CYS A 73 4.14 -0.91 2.68
C CYS A 73 5.37 -1.45 3.43
N GLY A 74 6.37 -1.95 2.71
CA GLY A 74 7.63 -2.47 3.26
C GLY A 74 8.71 -1.43 3.54
N SER A 75 8.42 -0.13 3.34
CA SER A 75 9.39 0.94 3.60
C SER A 75 9.68 1.15 5.10
N CYS A 76 8.79 0.67 5.97
CA CYS A 76 9.02 0.60 7.41
C CYS A 76 9.55 -0.78 7.77
N HIS A 77 10.66 -0.86 8.51
CA HIS A 77 11.34 -2.14 8.78
C HIS A 77 10.46 -3.17 9.50
N VAL A 78 9.56 -2.71 10.37
CA VAL A 78 8.57 -3.55 11.06
C VAL A 78 7.61 -4.28 10.11
N MET A 79 7.45 -3.79 8.87
CA MET A 79 6.60 -4.42 7.86
C MET A 79 7.37 -5.40 6.96
N LEU A 80 8.70 -5.47 7.05
CA LEU A 80 9.53 -6.34 6.21
C LEU A 80 9.11 -7.82 6.25
N PRO A 81 8.80 -8.44 7.42
CA PRO A 81 8.41 -9.85 7.45
C PRO A 81 7.14 -10.14 6.65
N TYR A 82 6.22 -9.18 6.60
CA TYR A 82 4.99 -9.28 5.82
C TYR A 82 5.29 -9.18 4.33
N THR A 83 6.11 -8.19 3.93
CA THR A 83 6.42 -7.94 2.52
C THR A 83 7.36 -8.98 1.92
N GLU A 84 8.30 -9.50 2.70
CA GLU A 84 9.25 -10.53 2.26
C GLU A 84 8.54 -11.87 2.05
N ASP A 85 7.63 -12.26 2.95
CA ASP A 85 6.78 -13.45 2.72
C ASP A 85 5.89 -13.27 1.49
N ALA A 86 5.23 -12.12 1.36
CA ALA A 86 4.41 -11.79 0.19
C ALA A 86 5.22 -11.78 -1.13
N ALA A 87 6.51 -11.47 -1.08
CA ALA A 87 7.39 -11.47 -2.24
C ALA A 87 8.02 -12.84 -2.55
N ASP A 88 7.92 -13.80 -1.63
CA ASP A 88 8.59 -15.09 -1.76
C ASP A 88 7.86 -15.99 -2.78
N PRO A 89 8.52 -16.35 -3.90
CA PRO A 89 7.89 -17.17 -4.92
C PRO A 89 7.73 -18.64 -4.51
N ALA A 90 8.40 -19.09 -3.46
CA ALA A 90 8.29 -20.44 -2.93
C ALA A 90 7.30 -20.54 -1.75
N SER A 91 6.94 -19.42 -1.12
CA SER A 91 5.98 -19.40 -0.03
C SER A 91 4.59 -19.84 -0.50
N THR A 92 3.93 -20.67 0.31
CA THR A 92 2.54 -21.11 0.12
C THR A 92 1.59 -20.34 1.02
N SER A 93 2.05 -19.25 1.64
CA SER A 93 1.19 -18.37 2.44
C SER A 93 0.10 -17.73 1.60
N LEU A 94 -0.98 -17.34 2.26
CA LEU A 94 -2.07 -16.63 1.59
C LEU A 94 -1.55 -15.34 0.94
N ALA A 95 -0.67 -14.60 1.63
CA ALA A 95 -0.06 -13.39 1.11
C ALA A 95 0.77 -13.65 -0.16
N ALA A 96 1.65 -14.66 -0.15
CA ALA A 96 2.50 -15.00 -1.28
C ALA A 96 1.71 -15.50 -2.50
N ILE A 97 0.67 -16.30 -2.29
CA ILE A 97 -0.22 -16.77 -3.37
C ILE A 97 -0.93 -15.58 -4.01
N HIS A 98 -1.47 -14.66 -3.22
CA HIS A 98 -2.19 -13.49 -3.75
C HIS A 98 -1.24 -12.46 -4.37
N SER A 99 -0.04 -12.26 -3.84
CA SER A 99 0.95 -11.36 -4.45
C SER A 99 1.50 -11.87 -5.79
N ARG A 100 1.50 -13.19 -6.03
CA ARG A 100 1.85 -13.77 -7.34
C ARG A 100 0.71 -13.69 -8.35
N ASN A 101 -0.52 -13.41 -7.92
CA ASN A 101 -1.64 -13.24 -8.83
C ASN A 101 -1.44 -11.95 -9.65
N HIS A 102 -1.51 -12.06 -10.97
CA HIS A 102 -1.36 -10.92 -11.89
C HIS A 102 -2.44 -9.85 -11.68
N ALA A 103 -3.60 -10.23 -11.12
CA ALA A 103 -4.67 -9.29 -10.80
C ALA A 103 -4.32 -8.31 -9.66
N PHE A 104 -3.36 -8.66 -8.80
CA PHE A 104 -2.96 -7.84 -7.65
C PHE A 104 -1.51 -7.39 -7.77
N GLY A 105 -0.60 -8.32 -8.08
CA GLY A 105 0.83 -8.08 -8.22
C GLY A 105 1.40 -7.26 -7.04
N GLU A 106 1.95 -6.10 -7.38
CA GLU A 106 2.53 -5.18 -6.41
C GLU A 106 1.49 -4.53 -5.47
N GLU A 107 0.21 -4.48 -5.82
CA GLU A 107 -0.86 -3.85 -5.03
C GLU A 107 -1.61 -4.83 -4.12
N SER A 108 -1.07 -6.05 -3.95
CA SER A 108 -1.66 -7.11 -3.13
C SER A 108 -1.91 -6.71 -1.67
N CYS A 109 -1.00 -5.95 -1.05
CA CYS A 109 -1.19 -5.44 0.30
C CYS A 109 -2.40 -4.50 0.39
N TYR A 110 -2.48 -3.53 -0.52
CA TYR A 110 -3.57 -2.56 -0.56
C TYR A 110 -4.92 -3.25 -0.86
N THR A 111 -4.93 -4.22 -1.78
CA THR A 111 -6.13 -4.98 -2.16
C THR A 111 -6.81 -5.68 -0.99
N CYS A 112 -6.03 -6.25 -0.06
CA CYS A 112 -6.57 -6.96 1.09
C CYS A 112 -6.75 -6.08 2.33
N HIS A 113 -5.87 -5.08 2.55
CA HIS A 113 -5.84 -4.30 3.80
C HIS A 113 -6.42 -2.90 3.72
N ALA A 114 -6.63 -2.33 2.54
CA ALA A 114 -7.28 -1.02 2.42
C ALA A 114 -8.79 -1.16 2.51
N ASP A 115 -9.44 -0.28 3.27
CA ASP A 115 -10.90 -0.21 3.22
C ASP A 115 -11.33 0.47 1.92
N TYR A 116 -12.16 -0.20 1.13
CA TYR A 116 -12.69 0.33 -0.13
C TYR A 116 -14.16 0.76 -0.01
N GLN A 117 -14.51 1.47 1.06
CA GLN A 117 -15.78 2.21 1.06
C GLN A 117 -15.71 3.41 0.10
N MET A 118 -16.81 4.15 -0.11
CA MET A 118 -16.88 5.25 -1.09
C MET A 118 -15.81 6.36 -0.88
N PHE A 119 -15.32 6.52 0.36
CA PHE A 119 -14.17 7.36 0.73
C PHE A 119 -12.97 6.55 1.23
N GLY A 120 -12.98 5.26 0.97
CA GLY A 120 -12.11 4.24 1.52
C GLY A 120 -10.63 4.53 1.31
N ALA A 121 -10.26 5.01 0.13
CA ALA A 121 -8.90 5.45 -0.15
C ALA A 121 -8.44 6.63 0.74
N MET A 122 -9.34 7.57 1.03
CA MET A 122 -9.03 8.75 1.84
C MET A 122 -9.06 8.41 3.34
N THR A 123 -10.02 7.63 3.81
CA THR A 123 -10.07 7.13 5.20
C THR A 123 -8.93 6.16 5.49
N THR A 124 -8.56 5.30 4.55
CA THR A 124 -7.39 4.40 4.66
C THR A 124 -6.11 5.21 4.80
N LYS A 125 -5.98 6.34 4.10
CA LYS A 125 -4.81 7.22 4.23
C LYS A 125 -4.77 7.98 5.56
N LEU A 126 -5.92 8.46 6.04
CA LEU A 126 -6.01 9.03 7.38
C LEU A 126 -5.68 8.00 8.46
N ASN A 127 -6.14 6.75 8.30
CA ASN A 127 -5.73 5.63 9.15
C ASN A 127 -4.24 5.30 8.98
N GLY A 128 -3.65 5.52 7.80
CA GLY A 128 -2.22 5.40 7.58
C GLY A 128 -1.39 6.34 8.46
N LEU A 129 -1.92 7.51 8.85
CA LEU A 129 -1.25 8.39 9.83
C LEU A 129 -1.15 7.75 11.21
N LYS A 130 -2.07 6.86 11.57
CA LYS A 130 -1.99 6.05 12.79
C LYS A 130 -0.84 5.05 12.72
N HIS A 131 -0.59 4.45 11.55
CA HIS A 131 0.59 3.59 11.35
C HIS A 131 1.88 4.38 11.52
N LEU A 132 1.94 5.60 10.98
CA LEU A 132 3.08 6.49 11.15
C LEU A 132 3.28 6.87 12.63
N TYR A 133 2.20 7.21 13.34
CA TYR A 133 2.26 7.51 14.77
C TYR A 133 2.87 6.35 15.56
N PHE A 134 2.31 5.13 15.43
CA PHE A 134 2.86 3.96 16.12
C PHE A 134 4.26 3.61 15.68
N TYR A 135 4.58 3.80 14.40
CA TYR A 135 5.94 3.61 13.94
C TYR A 135 6.90 4.53 14.68
N VAL A 136 6.61 5.83 14.73
CA VAL A 136 7.47 6.81 15.37
C VAL A 136 7.55 6.60 16.90
N THR A 137 6.44 6.27 17.56
CA THR A 137 6.42 6.14 19.04
C THR A 137 6.87 4.78 19.55
N GLU A 138 6.58 3.68 18.83
CA GLU A 138 6.75 2.31 19.33
C GLU A 138 7.76 1.48 18.54
N TYR A 139 7.92 1.71 17.22
CA TYR A 139 8.69 0.81 16.36
C TYR A 139 9.98 1.40 15.80
N ALA A 140 10.17 2.72 15.79
CA ALA A 140 11.32 3.36 15.16
C ALA A 140 12.67 2.89 15.72
N ASN A 141 12.72 2.51 17.01
CA ASN A 141 13.92 2.04 17.71
C ASN A 141 13.88 0.53 18.01
N THR A 142 13.04 -0.23 17.32
CA THR A 142 12.95 -1.69 17.49
C THR A 142 13.98 -2.42 16.64
N GLY A 143 14.07 -3.75 16.82
CA GLY A 143 14.91 -4.61 15.99
C GLY A 143 14.58 -4.53 14.49
N PRO A 144 15.41 -5.15 13.64
CA PRO A 144 15.31 -5.05 12.18
C PRO A 144 13.95 -5.47 11.61
N TYR A 145 13.19 -6.30 12.33
CA TYR A 145 11.86 -6.76 11.94
C TYR A 145 10.76 -6.31 12.92
N GLY A 146 11.04 -5.36 13.81
CA GLY A 146 10.10 -4.90 14.83
C GLY A 146 10.28 -5.56 16.19
N GLU A 147 11.35 -6.32 16.40
CA GLU A 147 11.59 -7.03 17.66
C GLU A 147 11.70 -6.05 18.84
N GLY A 148 11.03 -6.35 19.95
CA GLY A 148 10.97 -5.47 21.12
C GLY A 148 9.87 -4.41 21.06
N GLY A 149 9.17 -4.29 19.93
CA GLY A 149 7.95 -3.47 19.83
C GLY A 149 6.70 -4.19 20.32
N PRO A 150 5.57 -3.47 20.48
CA PRO A 150 4.29 -4.09 20.83
C PRO A 150 3.77 -5.00 19.71
N LYS A 151 2.79 -5.85 20.04
CA LYS A 151 2.12 -6.71 19.05
C LYS A 151 1.32 -5.89 18.04
N ILE A 152 1.54 -6.16 16.76
CA ILE A 152 0.70 -5.62 15.69
C ILE A 152 -0.64 -6.36 15.68
N HIS A 153 -1.73 -5.61 15.74
CA HIS A 153 -3.09 -6.14 15.68
C HIS A 153 -3.90 -5.33 14.67
N MET A 154 -4.88 -6.00 14.05
CA MET A 154 -5.84 -5.30 13.20
C MET A 154 -6.73 -4.40 14.04
N TYR A 155 -6.96 -3.17 13.59
CA TYR A 155 -7.84 -2.22 14.29
C TYR A 155 -9.30 -2.65 14.32
N LYS A 156 -9.70 -3.48 13.36
CA LYS A 156 -11.04 -4.04 13.22
C LYS A 156 -10.95 -5.46 12.69
N ALA A 157 -12.01 -6.24 12.90
CA ALA A 157 -12.11 -7.57 12.34
C ALA A 157 -12.00 -7.52 10.80
N PHE A 158 -11.31 -8.51 10.23
CA PHE A 158 -11.18 -8.66 8.78
C PHE A 158 -12.57 -8.91 8.16
N GLN A 159 -12.83 -8.28 7.02
CA GLN A 159 -14.15 -8.30 6.39
C GLN A 159 -14.16 -9.29 5.24
N ASN A 160 -15.15 -10.20 5.23
CA ASN A 160 -15.32 -11.19 4.15
C ASN A 160 -15.44 -10.54 2.77
N GLY A 161 -15.96 -9.31 2.72
CA GLY A 161 -16.05 -8.51 1.49
C GLY A 161 -14.72 -8.36 0.74
N MET A 162 -13.57 -8.47 1.40
CA MET A 162 -12.28 -8.47 0.71
C MET A 162 -12.05 -9.76 -0.09
N CYS A 163 -12.43 -10.90 0.50
CA CYS A 163 -12.33 -12.21 -0.13
C CYS A 163 -13.37 -12.36 -1.24
N THR A 164 -14.62 -11.98 -0.98
CA THR A 164 -15.75 -12.28 -1.86
C THR A 164 -15.82 -11.45 -3.13
N ARG A 165 -14.97 -10.43 -3.27
CA ARG A 165 -14.75 -9.71 -4.55
C ARG A 165 -14.22 -10.62 -5.64
N CYS A 166 -13.39 -11.58 -5.27
CA CYS A 166 -12.80 -12.54 -6.20
C CYS A 166 -13.29 -13.96 -5.93
N HIS A 167 -13.57 -14.30 -4.67
CA HIS A 167 -14.13 -15.58 -4.25
C HIS A 167 -15.65 -15.49 -4.07
N SER A 168 -16.37 -15.46 -5.19
CA SER A 168 -17.84 -15.35 -5.15
C SER A 168 -18.48 -16.51 -4.38
N THR A 169 -19.27 -16.16 -3.37
CA THR A 169 -20.04 -17.12 -2.56
C THR A 169 -21.30 -17.63 -3.27
N THR A 170 -21.50 -17.26 -4.54
CA THR A 170 -22.55 -17.79 -5.41
C THR A 170 -21.99 -18.71 -6.50
N ALA A 171 -20.66 -18.82 -6.63
CA ALA A 171 -20.05 -19.64 -7.66
C ALA A 171 -20.33 -21.14 -7.38
N PRO A 172 -20.78 -21.93 -8.37
CA PRO A 172 -21.10 -23.35 -8.17
C PRO A 172 -19.93 -24.16 -7.60
N ARG A 173 -18.70 -23.89 -8.04
CA ARG A 173 -17.49 -24.55 -7.54
C ARG A 173 -17.19 -24.22 -6.07
N TRP A 174 -17.55 -23.02 -5.62
CA TRP A 174 -17.39 -22.63 -4.23
C TRP A 174 -18.42 -23.35 -3.35
N LEU A 175 -19.68 -23.39 -3.81
CA LEU A 175 -20.80 -24.07 -3.13
C LEU A 175 -20.68 -25.59 -3.13
N ALA A 176 -19.88 -26.17 -4.04
CA ALA A 176 -19.62 -27.60 -4.07
C ALA A 176 -18.84 -28.13 -2.85
N ASN A 177 -18.22 -27.25 -2.06
CA ASN A 177 -17.64 -27.62 -0.77
C ASN A 177 -18.73 -27.53 0.32
N GLU A 178 -18.93 -28.62 1.07
CA GLU A 178 -19.97 -28.72 2.11
C GLU A 178 -19.74 -27.74 3.26
N GLU A 179 -18.49 -27.45 3.64
CA GLU A 179 -18.18 -26.45 4.68
C GLU A 179 -18.55 -25.04 4.22
N HIS A 180 -18.36 -24.75 2.93
CA HIS A 180 -18.71 -23.46 2.34
C HIS A 180 -20.22 -23.28 2.18
N SER A 181 -20.92 -24.30 1.66
CA SER A 181 -22.37 -24.22 1.46
C SER A 181 -23.15 -24.31 2.77
N GLY A 182 -22.67 -25.06 3.77
CA GLY A 182 -23.31 -25.19 5.08
C GLY A 182 -23.26 -23.92 5.93
N MET A 183 -22.30 -23.02 5.69
CA MET A 183 -22.12 -21.76 6.44
C MET A 183 -22.45 -20.51 5.60
N ILE A 184 -23.16 -20.67 4.47
CA ILE A 184 -23.30 -19.57 3.50
C ILE A 184 -24.03 -18.35 4.08
N GLU A 185 -25.08 -18.55 4.87
CA GLU A 185 -25.81 -17.48 5.55
C GLU A 185 -24.92 -16.75 6.57
N GLU A 186 -24.15 -17.49 7.36
CA GLU A 186 -23.23 -16.94 8.37
C GLU A 186 -22.07 -16.17 7.72
N ILE A 187 -21.53 -16.66 6.59
CA ILE A 187 -20.47 -15.99 5.84
C ILE A 187 -20.98 -14.69 5.20
N ARG A 188 -22.22 -14.68 4.69
CA ARG A 188 -22.82 -13.52 4.03
C ARG A 188 -23.31 -12.45 5.01
N SER A 189 -23.85 -12.85 6.16
CA SER A 189 -24.16 -11.95 7.27
C SER A 189 -22.89 -11.41 7.94
N GLY A 190 -21.80 -12.17 7.85
CA GLY A 190 -20.51 -11.83 8.44
C GLY A 190 -20.34 -12.37 9.86
N ASP A 191 -21.21 -13.26 10.33
CA ASP A 191 -21.07 -13.93 11.62
C ASP A 191 -19.92 -14.95 11.60
N ALA A 192 -19.71 -15.64 10.47
CA ALA A 192 -18.53 -16.46 10.21
C ALA A 192 -17.56 -15.73 9.27
N LYS A 193 -16.25 -15.73 9.55
CA LYS A 193 -15.25 -15.08 8.69
C LYS A 193 -14.44 -16.07 7.88
N CYS A 194 -14.09 -15.69 6.64
CA CYS A 194 -13.20 -16.50 5.80
C CYS A 194 -11.85 -16.76 6.50
N VAL A 195 -11.36 -15.78 7.25
CA VAL A 195 -10.10 -15.85 8.00
C VAL A 195 -10.17 -16.72 9.26
N ASP A 196 -11.35 -17.20 9.66
CA ASP A 196 -11.44 -18.14 10.78
C ASP A 196 -10.89 -19.52 10.37
N CYS A 197 -11.06 -19.90 9.10
CA CYS A 197 -10.48 -21.12 8.52
C CYS A 197 -9.22 -20.85 7.67
N HIS A 198 -9.18 -19.72 6.96
CA HIS A 198 -8.08 -19.34 6.05
C HIS A 198 -7.14 -18.27 6.63
N GLY A 199 -7.15 -18.06 7.95
CA GLY A 199 -6.37 -17.01 8.63
C GLY A 199 -5.19 -17.50 9.46
N GLY A 200 -4.77 -16.64 10.39
CA GLY A 200 -3.68 -16.91 11.33
C GLY A 200 -2.30 -16.93 10.70
N GLU A 201 -1.43 -17.81 11.19
CA GLU A 201 -0.03 -17.93 10.75
C GLU A 201 0.10 -18.26 9.26
N LYS A 202 -0.89 -18.95 8.68
CA LYS A 202 -0.91 -19.31 7.26
C LYS A 202 -1.00 -18.08 6.33
N VAL A 203 -1.42 -16.92 6.85
CA VAL A 203 -1.52 -15.69 6.05
C VAL A 203 -0.18 -14.98 5.92
N HIS A 204 0.55 -14.85 7.03
CA HIS A 204 1.83 -14.14 7.11
C HIS A 204 2.83 -14.87 8.03
N PRO A 205 3.31 -16.07 7.67
CA PRO A 205 4.09 -16.93 8.56
C PRO A 205 5.38 -16.26 9.07
N ARG A 206 6.11 -15.53 8.20
CA ARG A 206 7.31 -14.80 8.63
C ARG A 206 7.00 -13.72 9.68
N ALA A 207 5.92 -12.98 9.53
CA ALA A 207 5.52 -12.00 10.54
C ALA A 207 5.17 -12.66 11.90
N PHE A 208 4.59 -13.86 11.87
CA PHE A 208 4.32 -14.63 13.08
C PHE A 208 5.62 -15.12 13.76
N ALA A 209 6.68 -15.38 13.00
CA ALA A 209 7.98 -15.81 13.51
C ALA A 209 8.83 -14.67 14.10
N HIS A 210 8.67 -13.43 13.61
CA HIS A 210 9.47 -12.26 14.01
C HIS A 210 8.77 -11.31 15.00
N GLY A 211 7.71 -11.78 15.68
CA GLY A 211 7.07 -11.02 16.75
C GLY A 211 5.95 -10.06 16.34
N GLY A 212 5.55 -10.05 15.06
CA GLY A 212 4.37 -9.33 14.58
C GLY A 212 3.06 -9.78 15.24
N ASN A 213 3.08 -10.90 15.98
CA ASN A 213 1.95 -11.42 16.76
C ASN A 213 2.17 -11.41 18.29
N GLY A 214 3.15 -10.68 18.83
CA GLY A 214 3.41 -10.60 20.27
C GLY A 214 3.92 -11.88 20.93
N ARG A 215 4.39 -12.86 20.15
CA ARG A 215 5.25 -13.93 20.66
C ARG A 215 6.70 -13.52 20.44
N GLY A 216 7.59 -13.83 21.39
CA GLY A 216 9.02 -13.72 21.17
C GLY A 216 9.43 -14.52 19.93
N PRO A 217 10.56 -14.18 19.28
CA PRO A 217 11.04 -14.92 18.13
C PRO A 217 11.06 -16.40 18.47
N ALA A 218 10.50 -17.23 17.59
CA ALA A 218 10.60 -18.68 17.77
C ALA A 218 12.08 -18.99 17.95
N ALA A 219 12.46 -19.55 19.11
CA ALA A 219 13.83 -19.91 19.39
C ALA A 219 14.34 -20.67 18.17
N SER A 220 15.41 -20.16 17.56
CA SER A 220 16.06 -20.86 16.47
C SER A 220 16.29 -22.28 16.97
N THR A 221 15.64 -23.25 16.35
CA THR A 221 16.01 -24.64 16.54
C THR A 221 17.42 -24.72 15.99
N GLY A 222 18.40 -24.54 16.87
CA GLY A 222 19.79 -24.83 16.61
C GLY A 222 19.82 -26.24 16.07
N LYS A 223 20.08 -26.37 14.77
CA LYS A 223 20.65 -27.60 14.24
C LYS A 223 22.08 -27.63 14.74
N GLY A 224 22.24 -28.15 15.96
CA GLY A 224 23.43 -28.90 16.30
C GLY A 224 23.29 -30.24 15.59
N GLU A 225 24.06 -30.41 14.53
CA GLU A 225 24.66 -31.65 14.01
C GLU A 225 25.52 -31.28 12.79
#